data_AF-A0A9D4UU22-F1
#
_entry.id   AF-A0A9D4UU22-F1
#
_cell.length_a   1.000
_cell.length_b   1.000
_cell.length_c   1.000
_cell.angle_alpha   90.00
_cell.angle_beta   90.00
_cell.angle_gamma   90.00
#
_symmetry.space_group_name_H-M   'P 1'
#
loop_
_entity.id
_entity.type
_entity.pdbx_description
1 polymer ?
#
loop_
_entity_poly.entity_id
_entity_poly.type
_entity_poly.pdbx_seq_one_letter_code
_entity_poly.pdbx_strand_id
1 'polypeptide(L)'
;MVPLRFAYGHLGSLPPRLAYANARSRSYSPTFNAPHSCLHTPLAQVPSLHQLNSLSSEQAVQVSIYIDSLLDWNQRMNLTAVTERSSIMERHIADSLALLPVMETTFGKYNPTTIGDSLKVVDVGSGAGLPGIILAIARPSWEVTLLESLQKRCNFLAHVIEALSLDNVKLVRARAEDAGHDMSFRECFDVSVARAVAEMRVLVELCLPFVRVGGLLVAAKGANPEEEVKAAKGAAHLLGASILPIARVTSLSPNGQRTAILCHKERATPKRGFKMLCPYATLQGLLMDFPRFKRLY
;
A
#
# COMPACT_ATOMS: atom_id res chain seq x y z
N MET A 1 47.57 10.39 -40.68
CA MET A 1 46.85 10.20 -41.96
C MET A 1 45.45 10.78 -41.76
N VAL A 2 45.23 11.97 -42.32
CA VAL A 2 44.00 12.77 -42.53
C VAL A 2 42.98 12.97 -41.39
N PRO A 3 42.72 14.23 -40.95
CA PRO A 3 41.57 14.64 -40.13
C PRO A 3 40.42 15.20 -41.01
N LEU A 4 39.18 15.22 -40.51
CA LEU A 4 38.07 15.97 -41.11
C LEU A 4 37.26 16.74 -40.06
N ARG A 5 37.15 18.05 -40.31
CA ARG A 5 36.31 19.08 -39.66
C ARG A 5 35.03 19.32 -40.49
N PHE A 6 34.18 20.22 -39.96
CA PHE A 6 33.00 20.93 -40.53
C PHE A 6 31.63 20.31 -40.15
N ALA A 7 30.56 21.05 -39.83
CA ALA A 7 30.32 22.47 -39.53
C ALA A 7 28.89 22.70 -38.99
N TYR A 8 28.68 23.88 -38.44
CA TYR A 8 27.45 24.49 -37.92
C TYR A 8 26.28 24.60 -38.93
N GLY A 9 25.05 24.63 -38.41
CA GLY A 9 23.85 25.12 -39.08
C GLY A 9 22.79 25.62 -38.09
N HIS A 10 22.57 26.94 -38.07
CA HIS A 10 21.53 27.70 -37.36
C HIS A 10 20.15 27.55 -38.04
N LEU A 11 19.05 27.69 -37.26
CA LEU A 11 17.68 28.18 -37.60
C LEU A 11 16.73 27.67 -36.48
N GLY A 12 15.79 28.38 -35.86
CA GLY A 12 15.29 29.75 -35.92
C GLY A 12 14.09 29.86 -34.97
N SER A 13 14.05 30.96 -34.20
CA SER A 13 12.87 31.71 -33.70
C SER A 13 11.61 30.98 -33.17
N LEU A 14 11.37 31.14 -31.87
CA LEU A 14 10.07 31.00 -31.18
C LEU A 14 9.18 32.25 -31.37
N PRO A 15 7.85 32.11 -31.58
CA PRO A 15 6.90 33.22 -31.46
C PRO A 15 6.14 33.22 -30.10
N PRO A 16 5.43 34.33 -29.77
CA PRO A 16 5.35 34.85 -28.40
C PRO A 16 4.04 34.58 -27.64
N ARG A 17 4.10 34.85 -26.33
CA ARG A 17 3.03 34.86 -25.34
C ARG A 17 1.88 35.82 -25.73
N LEU A 18 0.65 35.33 -25.64
CA LEU A 18 -0.57 36.15 -25.65
C LEU A 18 -1.08 36.36 -24.23
N ALA A 19 -1.12 37.63 -23.83
CA ALA A 19 -1.87 38.14 -22.70
C ALA A 19 -3.34 38.30 -23.09
N TYR A 20 -4.27 38.04 -22.17
CA TYR A 20 -5.63 38.56 -22.27
C TYR A 20 -6.07 39.22 -20.97
N ALA A 21 -6.69 40.37 -21.17
CA ALA A 21 -7.08 41.36 -20.18
C ALA A 21 -8.49 41.13 -19.61
N ASN A 22 -8.74 41.88 -18.53
CA ASN A 22 -9.99 42.05 -17.78
C ASN A 22 -11.27 42.19 -18.62
N ALA A 23 -12.35 41.56 -18.12
CA ALA A 23 -13.72 42.02 -18.33
C ALA A 23 -14.51 41.94 -17.02
N ARG A 24 -15.13 43.06 -16.64
CA ARG A 24 -16.00 43.22 -15.48
C ARG A 24 -17.43 42.74 -15.75
N SER A 25 -18.13 42.49 -14.65
CA SER A 25 -19.58 42.51 -14.43
C SER A 25 -20.37 41.21 -14.65
N ARG A 26 -20.83 40.61 -13.55
CA ARG A 26 -22.22 40.73 -13.10
C ARG A 26 -22.37 40.11 -11.71
N SER A 27 -23.00 40.90 -10.85
CA SER A 27 -23.46 40.57 -9.50
C SER A 27 -24.56 39.52 -9.55
N TYR A 28 -24.39 38.42 -8.82
CA TYR A 28 -25.51 37.62 -8.35
C TYR A 28 -25.16 37.01 -6.99
N SER A 29 -25.83 37.50 -5.95
CA SER A 29 -25.82 36.93 -4.61
C SER A 29 -27.01 35.96 -4.51
N PRO A 30 -26.82 34.81 -3.86
CA PRO A 30 -27.83 34.37 -2.91
C PRO A 30 -27.18 34.08 -1.56
N THR A 31 -27.75 34.70 -0.55
CA THR A 31 -27.55 34.44 0.87
C THR A 31 -27.94 33.00 1.21
N PHE A 32 -27.05 32.25 1.84
CA PHE A 32 -27.43 31.10 2.66
C PHE A 32 -26.55 31.05 3.91
N ASN A 33 -27.18 31.26 5.06
CA ASN A 33 -26.58 31.11 6.38
C ASN A 33 -26.18 29.66 6.60
N ALA A 34 -24.92 29.42 6.96
CA ALA A 34 -24.45 28.15 7.51
C ALA A 34 -23.91 28.40 8.94
N PRO A 35 -24.38 27.68 9.97
CA PRO A 35 -23.77 27.71 11.28
C PRO A 35 -22.76 26.56 11.44
N HIS A 36 -21.78 26.80 12.31
CA HIS A 36 -20.84 25.86 12.93
C HIS A 36 -19.65 25.35 12.08
N SER A 37 -18.54 26.05 12.33
CA SER A 37 -17.14 25.67 12.17
C SER A 37 -16.85 24.19 12.48
N CYS A 38 -16.61 23.39 11.44
CA CYS A 38 -15.74 22.23 11.54
C CYS A 38 -14.34 22.66 11.10
N LEU A 39 -13.38 22.60 12.02
CA LEU A 39 -11.97 22.85 11.74
C LEU A 39 -11.49 21.81 10.71
N HIS A 40 -11.40 22.23 9.45
CA HIS A 40 -10.72 21.50 8.40
C HIS A 40 -9.22 21.46 8.73
N THR A 41 -8.71 20.31 9.16
CA THR A 41 -7.29 20.01 9.04
C THR A 41 -6.93 20.07 7.55
N PRO A 42 -5.87 20.78 7.13
CA PRO A 42 -5.52 20.88 5.73
C PRO A 42 -5.19 19.50 5.17
N LEU A 43 -5.80 19.18 4.03
CA LEU A 43 -5.53 18.01 3.21
C LEU A 43 -4.02 17.93 2.95
N ALA A 44 -3.38 16.83 3.35
CA ALA A 44 -2.02 16.54 2.94
C ALA A 44 -1.95 16.60 1.41
N GLN A 45 -1.09 17.47 0.90
CA GLN A 45 -0.96 17.78 -0.52
C GLN A 45 -0.53 16.52 -1.32
N VAL A 46 -1.13 16.43 -2.49
CA VAL A 46 -1.05 15.40 -3.55
C VAL A 46 0.37 14.85 -3.79
N PRO A 47 0.66 13.54 -3.64
CA PRO A 47 1.83 12.95 -4.32
C PRO A 47 1.53 12.73 -5.82
N SER A 48 1.79 13.75 -6.63
CA SER A 48 1.69 13.73 -8.10
C SER A 48 3.09 13.60 -8.71
N LEU A 49 3.44 12.51 -9.43
CA LEU A 49 4.71 12.31 -10.20
C LEU A 49 6.05 12.44 -9.43
N HIS A 50 6.07 13.13 -8.29
CA HIS A 50 7.24 13.53 -7.53
C HIS A 50 7.93 12.33 -6.84
N GLN A 51 7.16 11.30 -6.50
CA GLN A 51 7.72 10.08 -5.90
C GLN A 51 8.45 9.21 -6.92
N LEU A 52 7.97 9.14 -8.17
CA LEU A 52 8.72 8.51 -9.25
C LEU A 52 10.03 9.27 -9.50
N ASN A 53 9.99 10.60 -9.43
CA ASN A 53 11.18 11.45 -9.52
C ASN A 53 12.11 11.38 -8.29
N SER A 54 11.68 10.72 -7.20
CA SER A 54 12.50 10.54 -5.99
C SER A 54 13.33 9.25 -6.00
N LEU A 55 13.10 8.37 -6.98
CA LEU A 55 13.90 7.16 -7.15
C LEU A 55 15.26 7.49 -7.77
N SER A 56 16.32 6.84 -7.29
CA SER A 56 17.62 6.89 -7.94
C SER A 56 17.59 6.23 -9.32
N SER A 57 18.60 6.48 -10.15
CA SER A 57 18.71 5.82 -11.46
C SER A 57 18.75 4.30 -11.34
N GLU A 58 19.41 3.78 -10.30
CA GLU A 58 19.46 2.34 -10.01
C GLU A 58 18.08 1.78 -9.65
N GLN A 59 17.34 2.46 -8.76
CA GLN A 59 15.98 2.08 -8.38
C GLN A 59 15.03 2.12 -9.59
N ALA A 60 15.18 3.11 -10.47
CA ALA A 60 14.40 3.20 -11.70
C ALA A 60 14.68 2.03 -12.66
N VAL A 61 15.95 1.60 -12.76
CA VAL A 61 16.34 0.40 -13.53
C VAL A 61 15.72 -0.85 -12.91
N GLN A 62 15.80 -1.02 -11.58
CA GLN A 62 15.18 -2.14 -10.87
C GLN A 62 13.66 -2.19 -11.11
N VAL A 63 12.97 -1.04 -11.04
CA VAL A 63 11.53 -0.95 -11.38
C VAL A 63 11.28 -1.39 -12.82
N SER A 64 12.12 -0.99 -13.78
CA SER A 64 11.94 -1.42 -15.17
C SER A 64 12.09 -2.93 -15.32
N ILE A 65 13.14 -3.52 -14.73
CA ILE A 65 13.39 -4.98 -14.75
C ILE A 65 12.23 -5.73 -14.10
N TYR A 66 11.69 -5.22 -12.99
CA TYR A 66 10.51 -5.78 -12.34
C TYR A 66 9.30 -5.79 -13.29
N ILE A 67 9.04 -4.69 -14.00
CA ILE A 67 7.92 -4.62 -14.95
C ILE A 67 8.12 -5.59 -16.12
N ASP A 68 9.33 -5.70 -16.66
CA ASP A 68 9.64 -6.66 -17.73
C ASP A 68 9.41 -8.09 -17.27
N SER A 69 9.90 -8.44 -16.08
CA SER A 69 9.74 -9.76 -15.47
C SER A 69 8.26 -10.07 -15.22
N LEU A 70 7.49 -9.10 -14.71
CA LEU A 70 6.06 -9.24 -14.49
C LEU A 70 5.33 -9.50 -15.82
N LEU A 71 5.63 -8.75 -16.87
CA LEU A 71 4.98 -8.90 -18.17
C LEU A 71 5.27 -10.26 -18.81
N ASP A 72 6.53 -10.72 -18.81
CA ASP A 72 6.90 -12.04 -19.35
C ASP A 72 6.22 -13.18 -18.58
N TRP A 73 6.32 -13.16 -17.25
CA TRP A 73 5.70 -14.21 -16.44
C TRP A 73 4.17 -14.18 -16.51
N ASN A 74 3.57 -12.99 -16.67
CA ASN A 74 2.11 -12.87 -16.77
C ASN A 74 1.55 -13.57 -18.02
N GLN A 75 2.37 -13.81 -19.06
CA GLN A 75 1.97 -14.59 -20.24
C GLN A 75 1.72 -16.07 -19.92
N ARG A 76 2.34 -16.58 -18.86
CA ARG A 76 2.32 -18.01 -18.48
C ARG A 76 1.54 -18.26 -17.19
N MET A 77 1.30 -17.22 -16.41
CA MET A 77 0.53 -17.28 -15.18
C MET A 77 -0.22 -15.96 -14.93
N ASN A 78 -1.49 -16.02 -14.58
CA ASN A 78 -2.33 -14.85 -14.32
C ASN A 78 -1.91 -14.12 -13.01
N LEU A 79 -0.78 -13.41 -13.03
CA LEU A 79 -0.23 -12.62 -11.91
C LEU A 79 -1.01 -11.32 -11.73
N THR A 80 -1.41 -10.69 -12.82
CA THR A 80 -2.18 -9.45 -12.81
C THR A 80 -3.09 -9.35 -14.04
N ALA A 81 -4.24 -8.67 -13.88
CA ALA A 81 -5.12 -8.34 -14.99
C ALA A 81 -4.60 -7.17 -15.85
N VAL A 82 -3.52 -6.50 -15.44
CA VAL A 82 -2.95 -5.36 -16.14
C VAL A 82 -1.75 -5.80 -16.98
N THR A 83 -1.89 -5.75 -18.31
CA THR A 83 -0.89 -6.27 -19.25
C THR A 83 -0.11 -5.17 -19.99
N GLU A 84 -0.50 -3.91 -19.83
CA GLU A 84 0.17 -2.77 -20.47
C GLU A 84 1.18 -2.12 -19.52
N ARG A 85 2.41 -1.90 -20.01
CA ARG A 85 3.51 -1.32 -19.22
C ARG A 85 3.14 0.02 -18.58
N SER A 86 2.51 0.93 -19.34
CA SER A 86 2.05 2.22 -18.81
C SER A 86 1.03 2.06 -17.68
N SER A 87 0.09 1.12 -17.84
CA SER A 87 -0.91 0.82 -16.82
C SER A 87 -0.29 0.17 -15.58
N ILE A 88 0.75 -0.67 -15.71
CA ILE A 88 1.50 -1.22 -14.57
C ILE A 88 2.19 -0.08 -13.81
N MET A 89 2.83 0.85 -14.53
CA MET A 89 3.46 2.01 -13.91
C MET A 89 2.46 2.84 -13.08
N GLU A 90 1.30 3.15 -13.63
CA GLU A 90 0.30 3.97 -12.96
C GLU A 90 -0.45 3.25 -11.83
N ARG A 91 -0.79 1.96 -11.99
CA ARG A 91 -1.71 1.23 -11.09
C ARG A 91 -1.02 0.33 -10.07
N HIS A 92 0.24 -0.01 -10.32
CA HIS A 92 0.99 -0.90 -9.44
C HIS A 92 2.17 -0.15 -8.82
N ILE A 93 3.00 0.49 -9.65
CA ILE A 93 4.22 1.15 -9.15
C ILE A 93 3.86 2.42 -8.40
N ALA A 94 3.17 3.36 -9.04
CA ALA A 94 2.81 4.62 -8.43
C ALA A 94 1.93 4.42 -7.18
N ASP A 95 0.94 3.53 -7.25
CA ASP A 95 0.07 3.21 -6.11
C ASP A 95 0.86 2.61 -4.92
N SER A 96 1.87 1.77 -5.19
CA SER A 96 2.73 1.22 -4.12
C SER A 96 3.61 2.31 -3.48
N LEU A 97 4.19 3.20 -4.30
CA LEU A 97 5.01 4.32 -3.81
C LEU A 97 4.18 5.36 -3.04
N ALA A 98 2.92 5.53 -3.40
CA ALA A 98 2.00 6.45 -2.72
C ALA A 98 1.74 6.07 -1.24
N LEU A 99 2.04 4.82 -0.85
CA LEU A 99 1.95 4.37 0.54
C LEU A 99 3.10 4.88 1.42
N LEU A 100 4.28 5.19 0.85
CA LEU A 100 5.48 5.53 1.62
C LEU A 100 5.28 6.74 2.57
N PRO A 101 4.77 7.90 2.12
CA PRO A 101 4.70 9.08 2.98
C PRO A 101 3.73 8.88 4.13
N VAL A 102 2.61 8.19 3.88
CA VAL A 102 1.61 7.91 4.91
C VAL A 102 2.13 6.87 5.91
N MET A 103 2.87 5.86 5.44
CA MET A 103 3.55 4.89 6.30
C MET A 103 4.57 5.58 7.21
N GLU A 104 5.52 6.32 6.63
CA GLU A 104 6.62 6.97 7.35
C GLU A 104 6.11 8.02 8.35
N THR A 105 5.22 8.91 7.90
CA THR A 105 4.68 9.97 8.76
C THR A 105 3.86 9.39 9.92
N THR A 106 3.01 8.40 9.64
CA THR A 106 2.17 7.80 10.67
C THR A 106 3.01 6.98 11.65
N PHE A 107 3.96 6.20 11.14
CA PHE A 107 4.82 5.38 11.98
C PHE A 107 5.69 6.24 12.90
N GLY A 108 6.32 7.28 12.37
CA GLY A 108 7.12 8.25 13.15
C GLY A 108 6.29 9.01 14.18
N LYS A 109 5.01 9.30 13.90
CA LYS A 109 4.09 9.91 14.89
C LYS A 109 3.88 9.03 16.11
N TYR A 110 3.74 7.71 15.94
CA TYR A 110 3.54 6.77 17.04
C TYR A 110 4.84 6.21 17.62
N ASN A 111 5.97 6.41 16.93
CA ASN A 111 7.30 5.98 17.36
C ASN A 111 8.31 7.15 17.22
N PRO A 112 8.16 8.25 18.00
CA PRO A 112 8.94 9.47 17.83
C PRO A 112 10.43 9.32 18.18
N THR A 113 10.81 8.27 18.91
CA THR A 113 12.19 7.95 19.29
C THR A 113 12.94 7.12 18.24
N THR A 114 12.27 6.74 17.15
CA THR A 114 12.68 5.74 16.15
C THR A 114 13.07 6.44 14.84
N ILE A 115 13.74 7.59 14.95
CA ILE A 115 14.04 8.50 13.83
C ILE A 115 15.07 7.86 12.89
N GLY A 116 14.67 7.60 11.64
CA GLY A 116 15.55 7.06 10.61
C GLY A 116 15.72 5.54 10.62
N ASP A 117 14.92 4.81 11.40
CA ASP A 117 15.09 3.37 11.56
C ASP A 117 14.71 2.58 10.31
N SER A 118 15.47 1.49 10.10
CA SER A 118 15.10 0.38 9.23
C SER A 118 13.81 -0.25 9.74
N LEU A 119 12.78 -0.30 8.89
CA LEU A 119 11.51 -0.94 9.24
C LEU A 119 11.51 -2.41 8.83
N LYS A 120 10.99 -3.26 9.71
CA LYS A 120 10.59 -4.63 9.37
C LYS A 120 9.18 -4.63 8.81
N VAL A 121 9.06 -4.90 7.52
CA VAL A 121 7.79 -4.88 6.78
C VAL A 121 7.41 -6.29 6.36
N VAL A 122 6.13 -6.67 6.50
CA VAL A 122 5.59 -7.88 5.89
C VAL A 122 4.50 -7.53 4.88
N ASP A 123 4.61 -8.03 3.66
CA ASP A 123 3.57 -7.95 2.64
C ASP A 123 2.73 -9.23 2.64
N VAL A 124 1.54 -9.16 3.24
CA VAL A 124 0.67 -10.32 3.46
C VAL A 124 -0.16 -10.61 2.22
N GLY A 125 0.09 -11.76 1.60
CA GLY A 125 -0.53 -12.13 0.33
C GLY A 125 0.09 -11.39 -0.84
N SER A 126 1.43 -11.37 -0.91
CA SER A 126 2.19 -10.47 -1.79
C SER A 126 1.84 -10.63 -3.28
N GLY A 127 1.32 -11.78 -3.71
CA GLY A 127 0.82 -11.96 -5.07
C GLY A 127 1.94 -11.86 -6.11
N ALA A 128 1.89 -10.80 -6.91
CA ALA A 128 2.95 -10.41 -7.84
C ALA A 128 4.06 -9.56 -7.16
N GLY A 129 4.12 -9.53 -5.83
CA GLY A 129 5.12 -8.78 -5.06
C GLY A 129 4.73 -7.33 -4.81
N LEU A 130 3.43 -7.01 -4.85
CA LEU A 130 2.94 -5.64 -4.72
C LEU A 130 2.11 -5.48 -3.44
N PRO A 131 2.45 -4.51 -2.56
CA PRO A 131 3.42 -3.43 -2.78
C PRO A 131 4.87 -3.78 -2.39
N GLY A 132 5.12 -4.94 -1.79
CA GLY A 132 6.38 -5.27 -1.08
C GLY A 132 7.67 -5.08 -1.87
N ILE A 133 7.76 -5.55 -3.12
CA ILE A 133 8.95 -5.38 -3.98
C ILE A 133 9.23 -3.90 -4.24
N ILE A 134 8.19 -3.11 -4.50
CA ILE A 134 8.36 -1.68 -4.80
C ILE A 134 8.80 -0.91 -3.55
N LEU A 135 8.28 -1.29 -2.38
CA LEU A 135 8.74 -0.73 -1.11
C LEU A 135 10.20 -1.10 -0.83
N ALA A 136 10.60 -2.35 -1.10
CA ALA A 136 11.99 -2.81 -0.91
C ALA A 136 12.97 -2.05 -1.82
N ILE A 137 12.61 -1.83 -3.08
CA ILE A 137 13.40 -1.03 -4.03
C ILE A 137 13.51 0.42 -3.53
N ALA A 138 12.39 1.05 -3.17
CA ALA A 138 12.35 2.45 -2.78
C ALA A 138 13.02 2.73 -1.42
N ARG A 139 13.11 1.72 -0.55
CA ARG A 139 13.72 1.79 0.78
C ARG A 139 14.68 0.61 1.00
N PRO A 140 15.91 0.68 0.46
CA PRO A 140 16.89 -0.40 0.60
C PRO A 140 17.27 -0.70 2.06
N SER A 141 17.09 0.28 2.96
CA SER A 141 17.33 0.08 4.39
C SER A 141 16.26 -0.75 5.09
N TRP A 142 15.07 -0.96 4.51
CA TRP A 142 13.99 -1.73 5.15
C TRP A 142 14.17 -3.23 4.94
N GLU A 143 13.81 -4.04 5.94
CA GLU A 143 13.73 -5.50 5.81
C GLU A 143 12.31 -5.88 5.38
N VAL A 144 12.13 -6.35 4.15
CA VAL A 144 10.81 -6.71 3.61
C VAL A 144 10.64 -8.22 3.54
N THR A 145 9.59 -8.73 4.18
CA THR A 145 9.18 -10.13 4.07
C THR A 145 7.96 -10.24 3.16
N LEU A 146 8.07 -11.01 2.08
CA LEU A 146 6.96 -11.34 1.20
C LEU A 146 6.33 -12.65 1.66
N LEU A 147 5.08 -12.61 2.12
CA LEU A 147 4.33 -13.78 2.56
C LEU A 147 3.33 -14.18 1.46
N GLU A 148 3.56 -15.32 0.82
CA GLU A 148 2.69 -15.84 -0.24
C GLU A 148 2.47 -17.35 -0.09
N SER A 149 1.25 -17.80 -0.32
CA SER A 149 0.83 -19.19 -0.13
C SER A 149 1.03 -20.06 -1.38
N LEU A 150 0.91 -19.47 -2.57
CA LEU A 150 0.92 -20.20 -3.83
C LEU A 150 2.34 -20.38 -4.37
N GLN A 151 2.77 -21.64 -4.53
CA GLN A 151 4.11 -21.98 -5.01
C GLN A 151 4.46 -21.32 -6.35
N LYS A 152 3.52 -21.27 -7.31
CA LYS A 152 3.76 -20.64 -8.62
C LYS A 152 4.13 -19.16 -8.48
N ARG A 153 3.48 -18.44 -7.56
CA ARG A 153 3.78 -17.04 -7.27
C ARG A 153 5.10 -16.89 -6.50
N CYS A 154 5.38 -17.80 -5.56
CA CYS A 154 6.69 -17.84 -4.89
C CYS A 154 7.84 -18.01 -5.89
N ASN A 155 7.68 -18.86 -6.92
CA ASN A 155 8.70 -19.03 -7.97
C ASN A 155 8.95 -17.72 -8.74
N PHE A 156 7.88 -17.00 -9.08
CA PHE A 156 8.00 -15.67 -9.69
C PHE A 156 8.71 -14.67 -8.77
N LEU A 157 8.31 -14.61 -7.49
CA LEU A 157 8.92 -13.71 -6.52
C LEU A 157 10.41 -14.02 -6.30
N ALA A 158 10.78 -15.30 -6.21
CA ALA A 158 12.17 -15.72 -6.11
C ALA A 158 13.01 -15.24 -7.32
N HIS A 159 12.48 -15.42 -8.53
CA HIS A 159 13.11 -14.93 -9.75
C HIS A 159 13.29 -13.41 -9.75
N VAL A 160 12.27 -12.66 -9.34
CA VAL A 160 12.33 -11.20 -9.25
C VAL A 160 13.35 -10.75 -8.21
N ILE A 161 13.38 -11.36 -7.02
CA ILE A 161 14.35 -11.02 -5.96
C ILE A 161 15.79 -11.20 -6.47
N GLU A 162 16.06 -12.31 -7.15
CA GLU A 162 17.36 -12.60 -7.75
C GLU A 162 17.71 -11.61 -8.88
N ALA A 163 16.80 -11.41 -9.84
CA ALA A 163 17.02 -10.53 -11.00
C ALA A 163 17.27 -9.07 -10.60
N LEU A 164 16.71 -8.63 -9.48
CA LEU A 164 16.87 -7.28 -8.94
C LEU A 164 17.99 -7.16 -7.91
N SER A 165 18.62 -8.28 -7.52
CA SER A 165 19.64 -8.34 -6.46
C SER A 165 19.18 -7.71 -5.15
N LEU A 166 17.97 -8.07 -4.70
CA LEU A 166 17.36 -7.52 -3.49
C LEU A 166 17.79 -8.31 -2.24
N ASP A 167 18.86 -7.87 -1.58
CA ASP A 167 19.37 -8.48 -0.34
C ASP A 167 18.47 -8.21 0.87
N ASN A 168 17.63 -7.18 0.79
CA ASN A 168 16.74 -6.74 1.86
C ASN A 168 15.35 -7.39 1.81
N VAL A 169 15.15 -8.41 0.96
CA VAL A 169 13.88 -9.12 0.79
C VAL A 169 13.99 -10.58 1.21
N LYS A 170 13.04 -11.04 2.04
CA LYS A 170 12.86 -12.45 2.40
C LYS A 170 11.54 -12.97 1.83
N LEU A 171 11.57 -14.14 1.19
CA LEU A 171 10.36 -14.80 0.70
C LEU A 171 9.95 -15.93 1.64
N VAL A 172 8.71 -15.90 2.13
CA VAL A 172 8.13 -16.91 3.01
C VAL A 172 6.92 -17.54 2.35
N ARG A 173 6.98 -18.86 2.12
CA ARG A 173 5.85 -19.61 1.57
C ARG A 173 4.95 -20.16 2.67
N ALA A 174 3.90 -19.42 3.01
CA ALA A 174 2.91 -19.87 3.99
C ALA A 174 1.54 -19.19 3.78
N ARG A 175 0.50 -19.77 4.37
CA ARG A 175 -0.79 -19.10 4.55
C ARG A 175 -0.67 -18.08 5.69
N ALA A 176 -1.36 -16.96 5.57
CA ALA A 176 -1.33 -15.90 6.59
C ALA A 176 -1.90 -16.40 7.93
N GLU A 177 -2.91 -17.25 7.85
CA GLU A 177 -3.55 -17.92 8.99
C GLU A 177 -2.54 -18.73 9.79
N ASP A 178 -1.75 -19.57 9.13
CA ASP A 178 -0.77 -20.43 9.78
C ASP A 178 0.42 -19.61 10.32
N ALA A 179 0.96 -18.72 9.49
CA ALA A 179 2.11 -17.89 9.86
C ALA A 179 1.79 -16.89 10.99
N GLY A 180 0.54 -16.41 11.10
CA GLY A 180 0.11 -15.52 12.19
C GLY A 180 0.06 -16.21 13.56
N HIS A 181 0.08 -17.55 13.60
CA HIS A 181 0.19 -18.36 14.81
C HIS A 181 1.63 -18.78 15.13
N ASP A 182 2.55 -18.69 14.16
CA ASP A 182 3.97 -18.99 14.35
C ASP A 182 4.65 -17.86 15.16
N MET A 183 5.28 -18.23 16.28
CA MET A 183 5.96 -17.29 17.16
C MET A 183 7.16 -16.58 16.50
N SER A 184 7.67 -17.11 15.39
CA SER A 184 8.77 -16.52 14.61
C SER A 184 8.33 -15.30 13.80
N PHE A 185 7.02 -15.18 13.52
CA PHE A 185 6.45 -14.10 12.71
C PHE A 185 5.44 -13.24 13.49
N ARG A 186 4.83 -13.82 14.52
CA ARG A 186 3.81 -13.17 15.33
C ARG A 186 4.37 -11.94 16.03
N GLU A 187 3.74 -10.79 15.79
CA GLU A 187 4.04 -9.49 16.42
C GLU A 187 5.52 -9.08 16.32
N CYS A 188 6.19 -9.45 15.22
CA CYS A 188 7.60 -9.18 14.96
C CYS A 188 7.85 -8.05 13.96
N PHE A 189 6.81 -7.56 13.29
CA PHE A 189 6.93 -6.58 12.21
C PHE A 189 6.49 -5.19 12.68
N ASP A 190 7.23 -4.17 12.24
CA ASP A 190 6.87 -2.76 12.42
C ASP A 190 5.63 -2.40 11.61
N VAL A 191 5.57 -2.91 10.37
CA VAL A 191 4.47 -2.66 9.46
C VAL A 191 4.04 -3.95 8.74
N SER A 192 2.75 -4.25 8.72
CA SER A 192 2.18 -5.17 7.73
C SER A 192 1.48 -4.38 6.64
N VAL A 193 1.76 -4.70 5.38
CA VAL A 193 1.07 -4.13 4.22
C VAL A 193 0.25 -5.22 3.54
N ALA A 194 -0.87 -4.82 2.94
CA ALA A 194 -1.66 -5.72 2.11
C ALA A 194 -2.39 -4.95 1.01
N ARG A 195 -2.44 -5.56 -0.17
CA ARG A 195 -3.14 -5.01 -1.34
C ARG A 195 -4.06 -6.06 -1.97
N ALA A 196 -5.31 -5.67 -2.22
CA ALA A 196 -6.26 -6.42 -3.05
C ALA A 196 -6.58 -7.86 -2.61
N VAL A 197 -6.44 -8.20 -1.31
CA VAL A 197 -6.63 -9.58 -0.84
C VAL A 197 -8.05 -9.88 -0.36
N ALA A 198 -8.74 -8.95 0.32
CA ALA A 198 -10.06 -9.20 0.89
C ALA A 198 -10.77 -7.92 1.39
N GLU A 199 -12.00 -8.07 1.90
CA GLU A 199 -12.68 -7.06 2.71
C GLU A 199 -11.82 -6.63 3.92
N MET A 200 -11.97 -5.39 4.38
CA MET A 200 -11.16 -4.84 5.48
C MET A 200 -11.22 -5.70 6.76
N ARG A 201 -12.37 -6.32 7.07
CA ARG A 201 -12.52 -7.22 8.22
C ARG A 201 -11.57 -8.42 8.14
N VAL A 202 -11.46 -9.03 6.96
CA VAL A 202 -10.56 -10.18 6.76
C VAL A 202 -9.11 -9.70 6.79
N LEU A 203 -8.81 -8.55 6.18
CA LEU A 203 -7.45 -8.00 6.20
C LEU A 203 -6.94 -7.73 7.62
N VAL A 204 -7.76 -7.18 8.51
CA VAL A 204 -7.33 -6.95 9.89
C VAL A 204 -7.00 -8.27 10.60
N GLU A 205 -7.79 -9.32 10.36
CA GLU A 205 -7.56 -10.65 10.93
C GLU A 205 -6.29 -11.32 10.40
N LEU A 206 -6.05 -11.21 9.09
CA LEU A 206 -4.87 -11.79 8.45
C LEU A 206 -3.58 -11.02 8.81
N CYS A 207 -3.64 -9.70 8.97
CA CYS A 207 -2.43 -8.89 9.02
C CYS A 207 -2.01 -8.45 10.43
N LEU A 208 -2.96 -8.07 11.30
CA LEU A 208 -2.64 -7.59 12.65
C LEU A 208 -1.87 -8.58 13.55
N PRO A 209 -2.01 -9.91 13.42
CA PRO A 209 -1.20 -10.85 14.19
C PRO A 209 0.31 -10.73 13.94
N PHE A 210 0.74 -10.20 12.80
CA PHE A 210 2.16 -9.99 12.48
C PHE A 210 2.73 -8.69 13.07
N VAL A 211 1.86 -7.71 13.34
CA VAL A 211 2.26 -6.34 13.71
C VAL A 211 2.57 -6.28 15.21
N ARG A 212 3.76 -5.79 15.57
CA ARG A 212 4.15 -5.54 16.96
C ARG A 212 3.31 -4.43 17.59
N VAL A 213 3.26 -4.36 18.92
CA VAL A 213 2.69 -3.19 19.61
C VAL A 213 3.49 -1.92 19.24
N GLY A 214 2.78 -0.85 18.91
CA GLY A 214 3.30 0.39 18.34
C GLY A 214 3.46 0.37 16.81
N GLY A 215 3.25 -0.79 16.17
CA GLY A 215 3.34 -0.95 14.72
C GLY A 215 2.05 -0.58 13.98
N LEU A 216 2.09 -0.72 12.65
CA LEU A 216 1.00 -0.39 11.75
C LEU A 216 0.56 -1.56 10.86
N LEU A 217 -0.74 -1.64 10.60
CA LEU A 217 -1.27 -2.25 9.39
C LEU A 217 -1.58 -1.15 8.39
N VAL A 218 -1.12 -1.30 7.15
CA VAL A 218 -1.47 -0.42 6.01
C VAL A 218 -2.14 -1.24 4.91
N ALA A 219 -3.44 -1.06 4.76
CA ALA A 219 -4.24 -1.70 3.73
C ALA A 219 -4.55 -0.71 2.61
N ALA A 220 -4.09 -1.00 1.41
CA ALA A 220 -4.35 -0.15 0.25
C ALA A 220 -5.72 -0.49 -0.36
N LYS A 221 -6.61 0.51 -0.46
CA LYS A 221 -8.03 0.36 -0.81
C LYS A 221 -8.45 1.33 -1.92
N GLY A 222 -9.62 1.06 -2.49
CA GLY A 222 -10.24 1.85 -3.55
C GLY A 222 -10.83 3.18 -3.06
N ALA A 223 -11.73 3.77 -3.84
CA ALA A 223 -12.23 5.14 -3.61
C ALA A 223 -13.17 5.29 -2.40
N ASN A 224 -13.95 4.25 -2.06
CA ASN A 224 -15.04 4.34 -1.08
C ASN A 224 -14.95 3.25 0.01
N PRO A 225 -13.93 3.27 0.89
CA PRO A 225 -13.71 2.23 1.90
C PRO A 225 -14.56 2.40 3.18
N GLU A 226 -15.44 3.40 3.27
CA GLU A 226 -16.07 3.83 4.52
C GLU A 226 -16.88 2.72 5.21
N GLU A 227 -17.72 2.01 4.45
CA GLU A 227 -18.54 0.91 5.00
C GLU A 227 -17.68 -0.28 5.41
N GLU A 228 -16.65 -0.63 4.62
CA GLU A 228 -15.70 -1.69 4.98
C GLU A 228 -14.93 -1.35 6.26
N VAL A 229 -14.48 -0.10 6.39
CA VAL A 229 -13.79 0.40 7.58
C VAL A 229 -14.70 0.33 8.79
N LYS A 230 -15.95 0.79 8.66
CA LYS A 230 -16.95 0.73 9.74
C LYS A 230 -17.18 -0.72 10.19
N ALA A 231 -17.33 -1.65 9.25
CA ALA A 231 -17.50 -3.06 9.55
C ALA A 231 -16.27 -3.70 10.22
N ALA A 232 -15.06 -3.24 9.89
CA ALA A 232 -13.81 -3.78 10.43
C ALA A 232 -13.42 -3.25 11.82
N LYS A 233 -13.99 -2.12 12.28
CA LYS A 233 -13.62 -1.49 13.57
C LYS A 233 -13.68 -2.46 14.76
N GLY A 234 -14.74 -3.27 14.84
CA GLY A 234 -14.91 -4.25 15.92
C GLY A 234 -13.81 -5.32 15.91
N ALA A 235 -13.51 -5.87 14.73
CA ALA A 235 -12.46 -6.87 14.57
C ALA A 235 -11.06 -6.29 14.89
N ALA A 236 -10.75 -5.09 14.38
CA ALA A 236 -9.51 -4.40 14.70
C ALA A 236 -9.34 -4.20 16.21
N HIS A 237 -10.40 -3.76 16.90
CA HIS A 237 -10.37 -3.54 18.35
C HIS A 237 -10.10 -4.83 19.14
N LEU A 238 -10.77 -5.94 18.78
CA LEU A 238 -10.55 -7.26 19.38
C LEU A 238 -9.11 -7.76 19.17
N LEU A 239 -8.50 -7.39 18.05
CA LEU A 239 -7.12 -7.73 17.69
C LEU A 239 -6.08 -6.76 18.27
N GLY A 240 -6.50 -5.81 19.10
CA GLY A 240 -5.62 -4.87 19.81
C GLY A 240 -5.24 -3.64 18.99
N ALA A 241 -5.99 -3.29 17.95
CA ALA A 241 -5.70 -2.15 17.10
C ALA A 241 -6.87 -1.16 16.99
N SER A 242 -6.55 0.09 16.63
CA SER A 242 -7.53 1.12 16.27
C SER A 242 -7.36 1.50 14.80
N ILE A 243 -8.47 1.64 14.08
CA ILE A 243 -8.45 2.16 12.70
C ILE A 243 -8.34 3.68 12.79
N LEU A 244 -7.31 4.23 12.15
CA LEU A 244 -7.05 5.66 12.09
C LEU A 244 -7.98 6.35 11.08
N PRO A 245 -8.11 7.70 11.13
CA PRO A 245 -8.81 8.44 10.09
C PRO A 245 -8.28 8.07 8.69
N ILE A 246 -9.20 7.92 7.73
CA ILE A 246 -8.88 7.49 6.37
C ILE A 246 -7.86 8.43 5.76
N ALA A 247 -6.69 7.89 5.40
CA ALA A 247 -5.67 8.64 4.68
C ALA A 247 -5.93 8.50 3.18
N ARG A 248 -6.17 9.62 2.51
CA ARG A 248 -6.25 9.65 1.05
C ARG A 248 -4.83 9.61 0.49
N VAL A 249 -4.59 8.69 -0.42
CA VAL A 249 -3.36 8.63 -1.20
C VAL A 249 -3.67 9.05 -2.62
N THR A 250 -2.72 9.72 -3.27
CA THR A 250 -2.90 10.09 -4.68
C THR A 250 -2.59 8.88 -5.54
N SER A 251 -3.54 8.50 -6.37
CA SER A 251 -3.34 7.54 -7.46
C SER A 251 -3.28 8.30 -8.78
N LEU A 252 -2.31 7.94 -9.63
CA LEU A 252 -2.20 8.46 -10.99
C LEU A 252 -3.23 7.82 -11.94
N SER A 253 -3.81 6.67 -11.56
CA SER A 253 -4.82 5.99 -12.35
C SER A 253 -6.25 6.47 -12.04
N PRO A 254 -7.14 6.56 -13.04
CA PRO A 254 -8.57 6.82 -12.82
C PRO A 254 -9.23 5.81 -11.87
N ASN A 255 -8.75 4.57 -11.88
CA ASN A 255 -9.25 3.45 -11.07
C ASN A 255 -8.24 2.96 -10.02
N GLY A 256 -7.17 3.70 -9.78
CA GLY A 256 -6.12 3.27 -8.85
C GLY A 256 -6.52 3.46 -7.39
N GLN A 257 -5.60 3.06 -6.50
CA GLN A 257 -5.82 3.07 -5.06
C GLN A 257 -5.84 4.52 -4.55
N ARG A 258 -6.97 4.94 -4.01
CA ARG A 258 -7.17 6.32 -3.54
C ARG A 258 -7.09 6.45 -2.03
N THR A 259 -7.05 5.32 -1.32
CA THR A 259 -7.03 5.32 0.14
C THR A 259 -6.02 4.31 0.68
N ALA A 260 -5.31 4.74 1.72
CA ALA A 260 -4.59 3.87 2.62
C ALA A 260 -5.38 3.84 3.92
N ILE A 261 -5.83 2.64 4.32
CA ILE A 261 -6.45 2.42 5.61
C ILE A 261 -5.37 1.97 6.58
N LEU A 262 -5.17 2.76 7.63
CA LEU A 262 -4.14 2.50 8.63
C LEU A 262 -4.79 2.02 9.93
N CYS A 263 -4.23 0.96 10.50
CA CYS A 263 -4.56 0.53 11.85
C CYS A 263 -3.31 0.63 12.73
N HIS A 264 -3.42 1.28 13.88
CA HIS A 264 -2.35 1.35 14.87
C HIS A 264 -2.51 0.24 15.90
N LYS A 265 -1.46 -0.56 16.11
CA LYS A 265 -1.46 -1.71 17.03
C LYS A 265 -1.15 -1.22 18.45
N GLU A 266 -2.17 -1.11 19.28
CA GLU A 266 -2.07 -0.57 20.65
C GLU A 266 -1.81 -1.64 21.71
N ARG A 267 -2.29 -2.87 21.47
CA ARG A 267 -2.23 -3.98 22.42
C ARG A 267 -1.90 -5.26 21.68
N ALA A 268 -1.35 -6.24 22.39
CA ALA A 268 -1.05 -7.54 21.83
C ALA A 268 -2.33 -8.24 21.33
N THR A 269 -2.24 -8.94 20.20
CA THR A 269 -3.32 -9.78 19.70
C THR A 269 -3.49 -11.00 20.63
N PRO A 270 -4.72 -11.33 21.07
CA PRO A 270 -4.96 -12.47 21.97
C PRO A 270 -4.40 -13.80 21.44
N LYS A 271 -3.82 -14.63 22.33
CA LYS A 271 -3.22 -15.94 21.99
C LYS A 271 -4.24 -17.10 21.98
N ARG A 272 -5.38 -16.98 22.67
CA ARG A 272 -6.41 -18.04 22.80
C ARG A 272 -7.74 -17.59 22.21
N GLY A 273 -8.46 -18.53 21.57
CA GLY A 273 -9.84 -18.34 21.12
C GLY A 273 -10.03 -17.64 19.78
N PHE A 274 -8.95 -17.19 19.15
CA PHE A 274 -9.01 -16.57 17.82
C PHE A 274 -8.80 -17.64 16.75
N LYS A 275 -9.90 -18.11 16.14
CA LYS A 275 -9.83 -18.73 14.80
C LYS A 275 -9.85 -17.57 13.81
N MET A 276 -8.76 -17.37 13.08
CA MET A 276 -8.76 -16.49 11.93
C MET A 276 -9.86 -16.97 10.99
N LEU A 277 -10.85 -16.13 10.68
CA LEU A 277 -11.97 -16.56 9.84
C LEU A 277 -11.41 -16.89 8.46
N CYS A 278 -11.37 -18.17 8.11
CA CYS A 278 -11.09 -18.59 6.75
C CYS A 278 -12.19 -17.99 5.86
N PRO A 279 -11.86 -17.17 4.84
CA PRO A 279 -12.88 -16.48 4.03
C PRO A 279 -13.79 -17.44 3.24
N TYR A 280 -13.50 -18.75 3.23
CA TYR A 280 -14.33 -19.78 2.61
C TYR A 280 -15.34 -20.47 3.56
N ALA A 281 -15.32 -20.16 4.86
CA ALA A 281 -16.15 -20.87 5.84
C ALA A 281 -17.58 -20.30 6.02
N THR A 282 -17.97 -19.26 5.28
CA THR A 282 -19.25 -18.55 5.51
C THR A 282 -20.40 -18.96 4.57
N LEU A 283 -20.32 -20.12 3.90
CA LEU A 283 -21.43 -20.62 3.08
C LEU A 283 -22.01 -21.98 3.50
N GLN A 284 -21.46 -22.64 4.52
CA GLN A 284 -22.08 -23.83 5.10
C GLN A 284 -21.65 -24.02 6.56
N GLY A 285 -22.54 -23.68 7.50
CA GLY A 285 -22.41 -24.10 8.90
C GLY A 285 -22.11 -22.99 9.91
N LEU A 286 -23.09 -22.12 10.15
CA LEU A 286 -23.18 -21.37 11.41
C LEU A 286 -24.59 -21.46 11.99
N LEU A 287 -24.98 -22.71 12.26
CA LEU A 287 -25.93 -23.07 13.30
C LEU A 287 -25.21 -24.12 14.16
N MET A 288 -25.23 -23.89 15.47
CA MET A 288 -24.70 -24.71 16.56
C MET A 288 -23.32 -24.31 17.09
N ASP A 289 -23.41 -23.49 18.15
CA ASP A 289 -22.78 -23.69 19.47
C ASP A 289 -21.94 -22.51 19.98
N PHE A 290 -22.66 -21.49 20.42
CA PHE A 290 -22.22 -20.60 21.50
C PHE A 290 -23.07 -20.84 22.75
N PRO A 291 -22.56 -21.51 23.80
CA PRO A 291 -23.14 -21.37 25.12
C PRO A 291 -22.41 -20.25 25.87
N ARG A 292 -23.21 -19.36 26.45
CA ARG A 292 -22.89 -18.33 27.46
C ARG A 292 -22.54 -16.95 26.90
N PHE A 293 -23.58 -16.14 26.71
CA PHE A 293 -23.71 -14.85 27.41
C PHE A 293 -25.20 -14.43 27.37
N LYS A 294 -25.96 -14.89 28.36
CA LYS A 294 -27.26 -14.33 28.77
C LYS A 294 -27.04 -13.68 30.14
N ARG A 295 -27.68 -12.52 30.37
CA ARG A 295 -27.69 -11.62 31.55
C ARG A 295 -26.69 -10.47 31.44
N LEU A 296 -27.06 -9.20 31.51
CA LEU A 296 -28.28 -8.51 31.95
C LEU A 296 -28.38 -7.13 31.25
N TYR A 297 -29.63 -6.69 31.02
CA TYR A 297 -30.17 -5.36 30.66
C TYR A 297 -29.39 -4.45 29.70
#